data_AF-A0A535NMD9-F1
#
_entry.id   AF-A0A535NMD9-F1
#
_cell.length_a   1.000
_cell.length_b   1.000
_cell.length_c   1.000
_cell.angle_alpha   90.00
_cell.angle_beta   90.00
_cell.angle_gamma   90.00
#
_symmetry.space_group_name_H-M   'P 1'
#
loop_
_entity.id
_entity.type
_entity.pdbx_description
1 polymer ?
#
loop_
_entity_poly.entity_id
_entity_poly.type
_entity_poly.pdbx_seq_one_letter_code
_entity_poly.pdbx_strand_id
1 'polypeptide(L)'
;MTDLGPLAPNYGAGVGPTYLSGQDSWYSAGQVAILMVDSHYSRPLLVRPFQLGGDGKSTVTLADLPSTDVIKQEPRVTVVPALHTTGGGLYFGAVAPTSFWREWNGLLSTDSPGCFGLQVDGDVFTEFILFVVNPGNPPGG
;
A
#
# COMPACT_ATOMS: atom_id res chain seq x y z
N MET A 1 0.01 -30.89 -2.84
CA MET A 1 -0.20 -29.48 -2.44
C MET A 1 1.18 -28.86 -2.49
N THR A 2 1.49 -28.14 -3.57
CA THR A 2 2.87 -27.71 -3.82
C THR A 2 3.19 -26.56 -2.88
N ASP A 3 4.11 -26.83 -1.95
CA ASP A 3 4.70 -25.84 -1.07
C ASP A 3 5.51 -24.85 -1.92
N LEU A 4 5.08 -23.60 -1.91
CA LEU A 4 5.65 -22.47 -2.64
C LEU A 4 6.47 -21.57 -1.69
N GLY A 5 7.33 -22.17 -0.85
CA GLY A 5 8.11 -21.45 0.17
C GLY A 5 8.72 -20.13 -0.32
N PRO A 6 8.96 -19.15 0.59
CA PRO A 6 8.28 -17.85 0.56
C PRO A 6 8.34 -17.16 -0.82
N LEU A 7 7.36 -17.43 -1.69
CA LEU A 7 7.26 -16.86 -3.05
C LEU A 7 6.51 -15.51 -3.13
N ALA A 8 6.20 -14.93 -1.97
CA ALA A 8 5.63 -13.60 -1.78
C ALA A 8 6.41 -12.92 -0.65
N PRO A 9 6.44 -11.58 -0.57
CA PRO A 9 6.88 -10.91 0.64
C PRO A 9 6.12 -11.50 1.82
N ASN A 10 6.87 -12.06 2.76
CA ASN A 10 6.33 -12.79 3.91
C ASN A 10 5.80 -11.83 4.99
N TYR A 11 5.60 -10.56 4.64
CA TYR A 11 5.18 -9.48 5.51
C TYR A 11 4.23 -8.55 4.73
N GLY A 12 3.07 -8.31 5.33
CA GLY A 12 2.01 -7.48 4.77
C GLY A 12 0.67 -7.77 5.45
N ALA A 13 -0.13 -6.73 5.64
CA ALA A 13 -1.49 -6.80 6.16
C ALA A 13 -2.49 -6.83 5.00
N GLY A 14 -3.33 -7.85 4.94
CA GLY A 14 -4.35 -8.02 3.91
C GLY A 14 -4.86 -9.45 3.89
N VAL A 15 -6.04 -9.66 3.31
CA VAL A 15 -6.64 -10.99 3.10
C VAL A 15 -6.47 -11.49 1.66
N GLY A 16 -5.96 -10.63 0.79
CA GLY A 16 -5.76 -10.91 -0.62
C GLY A 16 -6.97 -10.56 -1.49
N PRO A 17 -6.73 -10.06 -2.72
CA PRO A 17 -5.45 -10.13 -3.41
C PRO A 17 -4.53 -8.91 -3.19
N THR A 18 -4.92 -7.94 -2.37
CA THR A 18 -4.05 -6.78 -2.06
C THR A 18 -3.55 -6.83 -0.62
N TYR A 19 -2.33 -6.34 -0.42
CA TYR A 19 -1.64 -6.34 0.87
C TYR A 19 -0.92 -5.02 1.07
N LEU A 20 -1.06 -4.44 2.25
CA LEU A 20 -0.29 -3.29 2.70
C LEU A 20 0.91 -3.80 3.47
N SER A 21 2.08 -3.52 2.95
CA SER A 21 3.33 -3.73 3.63
C SER A 21 4.04 -2.39 3.83
N GLY A 22 5.15 -2.42 4.56
CA GLY A 22 5.99 -1.26 4.78
C GLY A 22 6.64 -1.29 6.16
N GLN A 23 7.97 -1.40 6.17
CA GLN A 23 8.86 -0.74 7.14
C GLN A 23 10.32 -1.01 6.78
N ASP A 24 10.83 -0.32 5.75
CA ASP A 24 12.27 -0.33 5.43
C ASP A 24 12.99 0.94 5.91
N SER A 25 12.28 2.08 5.98
CA SER A 25 12.85 3.40 6.33
C SER A 25 11.79 4.35 6.91
N TRP A 26 12.23 5.27 7.77
CA TRP A 26 11.40 6.34 8.36
C TRP A 26 11.77 7.67 7.72
N TYR A 27 10.81 8.36 7.08
CA TYR A 27 11.05 9.66 6.45
C TYR A 27 10.27 10.78 7.15
N SER A 28 10.80 11.99 7.09
CA SER A 28 10.12 13.19 7.65
C SER A 28 8.81 13.50 6.93
N ALA A 29 8.65 13.07 5.67
CA ALA A 29 7.45 13.25 4.87
C ALA A 29 6.43 12.09 5.01
N GLY A 30 6.77 11.00 5.69
CA GLY A 30 5.91 9.83 5.84
C GLY A 30 6.66 8.53 6.10
N GLN A 31 5.92 7.45 6.29
CA GLN A 31 6.47 6.10 6.38
C GLN A 31 6.48 5.44 5.01
N VAL A 32 7.47 4.60 4.71
CA VAL A 32 7.41 3.76 3.51
C VAL A 32 6.18 2.88 3.58
N ALA A 33 5.37 2.95 2.53
CA ALA A 33 4.24 2.07 2.30
C ALA A 33 4.44 1.35 0.97
N ILE A 34 4.28 0.04 1.01
CA ILE A 34 4.39 -0.86 -0.12
C ILE A 34 3.02 -1.49 -0.32
N LEU A 35 2.37 -1.18 -1.43
CA LEU A 35 1.11 -1.83 -1.82
C LEU A 35 1.40 -2.94 -2.79
N MET A 36 1.05 -4.15 -2.39
CA MET A 36 1.30 -5.36 -3.14
C MET A 36 0.02 -5.97 -3.66
N VAL A 37 0.04 -6.43 -4.91
CA VAL A 37 -1.09 -7.12 -5.53
C VAL A 37 -0.64 -8.49 -6.01
N ASP A 38 -1.38 -9.50 -5.57
CA ASP A 38 -1.13 -10.91 -5.92
C ASP A 38 -1.11 -11.10 -7.44
N SER A 39 -0.15 -11.90 -7.91
CA SER A 39 0.03 -12.25 -9.32
C SER A 39 -1.23 -12.85 -9.99
N HIS A 40 -2.12 -13.46 -9.21
CA HIS A 40 -3.38 -14.03 -9.69
C HIS A 40 -4.43 -12.95 -10.04
N TYR A 41 -4.26 -11.72 -9.56
CA TYR A 41 -5.15 -10.61 -9.87
C TYR A 41 -4.48 -9.63 -10.85
N SER A 42 -4.94 -9.60 -12.10
CA SER A 42 -4.38 -8.74 -13.17
C SER A 42 -5.28 -7.58 -13.59
N ARG A 43 -6.47 -7.48 -12.99
CA ARG A 43 -7.48 -6.46 -13.33
C ARG A 43 -7.15 -5.13 -12.65
N PRO A 44 -7.81 -4.02 -13.06
CA PRO A 44 -7.64 -2.75 -12.38
C PRO A 44 -8.12 -2.83 -10.94
N LEU A 45 -7.55 -2.00 -10.07
CA LEU A 45 -8.11 -1.79 -8.74
C LEU A 45 -7.96 -0.34 -8.30
N LEU A 46 -8.84 0.08 -7.40
CA LEU A 46 -8.83 1.39 -6.78
C LEU A 46 -8.57 1.24 -5.29
N VAL A 47 -7.56 1.94 -4.78
CA VAL A 47 -7.21 2.00 -3.37
C VAL A 47 -7.64 3.36 -2.84
N ARG A 48 -8.50 3.39 -1.83
CA ARG A 48 -9.04 4.61 -1.22
C ARG A 48 -8.73 4.63 0.26
N PRO A 49 -7.97 5.62 0.76
CA PRO A 49 -7.77 5.72 2.18
C PRO A 49 -9.03 6.25 2.90
N PHE A 50 -9.22 5.83 4.13
CA PHE A 50 -10.28 6.32 5.01
C PHE A 50 -9.82 6.36 6.47
N GLN A 51 -10.53 7.17 7.28
CA GLN A 51 -10.36 7.24 8.72
C GLN A 51 -11.56 6.61 9.42
N LEU A 52 -11.31 5.71 10.38
CA LEU A 52 -12.38 5.13 11.19
C LEU A 52 -12.81 6.12 12.28
N GLY A 53 -14.13 6.34 12.38
CA GLY A 53 -14.71 7.28 13.35
C GLY A 53 -14.42 8.75 13.06
N GLY A 54 -13.99 9.09 11.83
CA GLY A 54 -13.75 10.47 11.40
C GLY A 54 -15.00 11.24 11.01
N ASP A 55 -14.82 12.45 10.48
CA ASP A 55 -15.88 13.37 10.02
C ASP A 55 -16.31 13.12 8.56
N GLY A 56 -15.96 11.97 8.01
CA GLY A 56 -16.16 11.62 6.60
C GLY A 56 -15.00 12.07 5.68
N LYS A 57 -13.93 12.65 6.22
CA LYS A 57 -12.69 12.92 5.48
C LYS A 57 -11.58 11.97 5.92
N SER A 58 -10.75 11.57 4.96
CA SER A 58 -9.49 10.87 5.25
C SER A 58 -8.37 11.89 5.30
N THR A 59 -7.52 11.80 6.32
CA THR A 59 -6.29 12.61 6.43
C THR A 59 -5.04 11.84 5.99
N VAL A 60 -5.21 10.60 5.53
CA VAL A 60 -4.13 9.78 4.96
C VAL A 60 -3.73 10.36 3.62
N THR A 61 -2.43 10.61 3.47
CA THR A 61 -1.81 10.99 2.21
C THR A 61 -0.97 9.81 1.70
N LEU A 62 -1.18 9.44 0.45
CA LEU A 62 -0.34 8.50 -0.29
C LEU A 62 0.47 9.31 -1.31
N ALA A 63 1.80 9.23 -1.26
CA ALA A 63 2.70 9.95 -2.16
C ALA A 63 3.70 8.99 -2.79
N ASP A 64 4.13 9.26 -4.02
CA ASP A 64 5.19 8.46 -4.64
C ASP A 64 6.53 8.71 -3.94
N LEU A 65 7.39 7.69 -3.90
CA LEU A 65 8.75 7.86 -3.38
C LEU A 65 9.59 8.76 -4.31
N PRO A 66 10.52 9.56 -3.76
CA PRO A 66 11.51 10.28 -4.54
C PRO A 66 12.31 9.36 -5.46
N SER A 67 12.57 9.79 -6.68
CA SER A 67 13.35 9.03 -7.70
C SER A 67 14.78 8.68 -7.27
N THR A 68 15.29 9.33 -6.21
CA THR A 68 16.61 9.08 -5.63
C THR A 68 16.68 7.89 -4.68
N ASP A 69 15.54 7.38 -4.23
CA ASP A 69 15.50 6.22 -3.32
C ASP A 69 15.66 4.91 -4.09
N VAL A 70 16.65 4.10 -3.70
CA VAL A 70 16.88 2.77 -4.26
C VAL A 70 16.14 1.74 -3.42
N ILE A 71 14.99 1.30 -3.89
CA ILE A 71 14.25 0.18 -3.29
C ILE A 71 14.87 -1.11 -3.80
N LYS A 72 15.14 -2.05 -2.89
CA LYS A 72 15.66 -3.36 -3.28
C LYS A 72 14.61 -4.05 -4.15
N GLN A 73 15.05 -4.51 -5.32
CA GLN A 73 14.17 -5.23 -6.22
C GLN A 73 14.08 -6.69 -5.76
N GLU A 74 12.89 -7.10 -5.34
CA GLU A 74 12.64 -8.48 -4.95
C GLU A 74 12.42 -9.38 -6.19
N PRO A 75 12.90 -10.63 -6.17
CA PRO A 75 12.62 -11.58 -7.25
C PRO A 75 11.11 -11.77 -7.43
N ARG A 76 10.66 -11.81 -8.69
CA ARG A 76 9.24 -12.02 -9.06
C ARG A 76 8.28 -10.91 -8.60
N VAL A 77 8.81 -9.74 -8.29
CA VAL A 77 8.02 -8.52 -8.08
C VAL A 77 8.28 -7.55 -9.22
N THR A 78 7.22 -6.94 -9.73
CA THR A 78 7.28 -5.86 -10.71
C THR A 78 6.73 -4.59 -10.07
N VAL A 79 7.57 -3.57 -9.96
CA VAL A 79 7.12 -2.24 -9.56
C VAL A 79 6.26 -1.66 -10.67
N VAL A 80 5.04 -1.25 -10.34
CA VAL A 80 4.08 -0.68 -11.29
C VAL A 80 3.74 0.76 -10.89
N PRO A 81 3.54 1.66 -11.86
CA PRO A 81 3.05 3.00 -11.56
C PRO A 81 1.58 2.92 -11.10
N ALA A 82 1.22 3.79 -10.16
CA ALA A 82 -0.17 4.03 -9.78
C ALA A 82 -0.56 5.47 -10.12
N LEU A 83 -1.81 5.69 -10.53
CA LEU A 83 -2.32 7.04 -10.79
C LEU A 83 -2.97 7.59 -9.52
N HIS A 84 -2.53 8.77 -9.09
CA HIS A 84 -3.15 9.48 -7.99
C HIS A 84 -4.54 9.99 -8.39
N THR A 85 -5.53 9.67 -7.60
CA THR A 85 -6.92 10.13 -7.80
C THR A 85 -7.16 11.47 -7.13
N THR A 86 -8.17 12.21 -7.59
CA THR A 86 -8.56 13.50 -6.98
C THR A 86 -9.00 13.34 -5.51
N GLY A 87 -9.39 12.14 -5.09
CA GLY A 87 -9.78 11.82 -3.71
C GLY A 87 -8.63 11.32 -2.82
N GLY A 88 -7.37 11.42 -3.26
CA GLY A 88 -6.20 10.99 -2.46
C GLY A 88 -5.94 9.48 -2.45
N GLY A 89 -6.70 8.72 -3.22
CA GLY A 89 -6.47 7.29 -3.47
C GLY A 89 -5.55 7.02 -4.66
N LEU A 90 -5.27 5.74 -4.91
CA LEU A 90 -4.44 5.24 -6.00
C LEU A 90 -5.24 4.36 -6.93
N TYR A 91 -5.06 4.53 -8.24
CA TYR A 91 -5.61 3.65 -9.25
C TYR A 91 -4.49 2.82 -9.91
N PHE A 92 -4.66 1.50 -9.88
CA PHE A 92 -3.79 0.55 -10.52
C PHE A 92 -4.46 0.08 -11.81
N GLY A 93 -3.79 0.27 -12.94
CA GLY A 93 -4.28 -0.19 -14.23
C GLY A 93 -4.32 -1.73 -14.33
N ALA A 94 -5.07 -2.23 -15.31
CA ALA A 94 -4.96 -3.63 -15.71
C ALA A 94 -3.53 -3.91 -16.22
N VAL A 95 -3.04 -5.11 -15.93
CA VAL A 95 -1.79 -5.62 -16.47
C VAL A 95 -2.05 -6.92 -17.24
N ALA A 96 -1.12 -7.30 -18.12
CA ALA A 96 -1.14 -8.65 -18.67
C ALA A 96 -1.02 -9.67 -17.52
N PRO A 97 -1.72 -10.81 -17.55
CA PRO A 97 -1.51 -11.86 -16.56
C PRO A 97 -0.04 -12.29 -16.51
N THR A 98 0.56 -12.30 -15.32
CA THR A 98 1.94 -12.72 -15.11
C THR A 98 2.03 -13.61 -13.87
N SER A 99 3.19 -14.25 -13.65
CA SER A 99 3.48 -14.92 -12.37
C SER A 99 4.17 -13.99 -11.36
N PHE A 100 4.22 -12.69 -11.66
CA PHE A 100 4.86 -11.69 -10.82
C PHE A 100 3.83 -10.90 -10.02
N TRP A 101 4.19 -10.62 -8.78
CA TRP A 101 3.48 -9.69 -7.92
C TRP A 101 3.64 -8.28 -8.48
N ARG A 102 2.61 -7.46 -8.31
CA ARG A 102 2.70 -6.04 -8.59
C ARG A 102 2.98 -5.29 -7.30
N GLU A 103 3.80 -4.27 -7.39
CA GLU A 103 4.16 -3.46 -6.23
C GLU A 103 4.09 -1.97 -6.59
N TRP A 104 3.44 -1.18 -5.74
CA TRP A 104 3.64 0.27 -5.70
C TRP A 104 4.39 0.62 -4.43
N ASN A 105 5.36 1.50 -4.58
CA ASN A 105 6.15 2.00 -3.46
C ASN A 105 5.93 3.50 -3.29
N GLY A 106 5.63 3.89 -2.07
CA GLY A 106 5.37 5.27 -1.74
C GLY A 106 5.57 5.59 -0.28
N LEU A 107 5.10 6.78 0.08
CA LEU A 107 5.02 7.28 1.43
C LEU A 107 3.55 7.34 1.86
N LEU A 108 3.29 6.87 3.08
CA LEU A 108 2.03 7.04 3.78
C LEU A 108 2.26 7.98 4.96
N SER A 109 1.47 9.04 5.04
CA SER A 109 1.44 9.96 6.17
C SER A 109 0.02 10.30 6.60
N THR A 110 -0.13 10.73 7.85
CA THR A 110 -1.37 11.25 8.41
C THR A 110 -1.07 12.54 9.16
N ASP A 111 -2.08 13.39 9.34
CA ASP A 111 -1.95 14.63 10.12
C ASP A 111 -1.95 14.39 11.64
N SER A 112 -2.45 13.23 12.07
CA SER A 112 -2.65 12.88 13.47
C SER A 112 -2.61 11.37 13.69
N PRO A 113 -2.33 10.92 14.93
CA PRO A 113 -2.52 9.53 15.34
C PRO A 113 -3.98 9.11 15.26
N GLY A 114 -4.25 7.85 14.94
CA GLY A 114 -5.60 7.36 14.78
C GLY A 114 -5.71 5.98 14.16
N CYS A 115 -6.96 5.55 13.92
CA CYS A 115 -7.29 4.31 13.21
C CYS A 115 -7.70 4.65 11.77
N PHE A 116 -7.03 4.01 10.82
CA PHE A 116 -7.19 4.27 9.41
C PHE A 116 -7.36 2.95 8.65
N GLY A 117 -7.72 3.06 7.39
CA GLY A 117 -7.67 1.92 6.50
C GLY A 117 -7.56 2.31 5.04
N LEU A 118 -7.31 1.29 4.23
CA LEU A 118 -7.39 1.35 2.78
C LEU A 118 -8.56 0.46 2.34
N GLN A 119 -9.54 1.05 1.68
CA GLN A 119 -10.54 0.30 0.93
C GLN A 119 -9.94 -0.01 -0.44
N VAL A 120 -9.83 -1.29 -0.78
CA VAL A 120 -9.36 -1.73 -2.10
C VAL A 120 -10.55 -2.33 -2.84
N ASP A 121 -10.90 -1.71 -3.97
CA ASP A 121 -11.96 -2.18 -4.83
C ASP A 121 -11.36 -2.74 -6.12
N GLY A 122 -11.50 -4.05 -6.28
CA GLY A 122 -11.27 -4.73 -7.54
C GLY A 122 -12.53 -4.80 -8.39
N ASP A 123 -12.46 -5.54 -9.50
CA ASP A 123 -13.61 -5.77 -10.37
C ASP A 123 -14.67 -6.69 -9.75
N VAL A 124 -14.25 -7.65 -8.91
CA VAL A 124 -15.12 -8.66 -8.28
C VAL A 124 -15.00 -8.71 -6.76
N PHE A 125 -14.24 -7.81 -6.15
CA PHE A 125 -14.06 -7.78 -4.70
C PHE A 125 -13.95 -6.36 -4.16
N THR A 126 -14.27 -6.23 -2.88
CA THR A 126 -13.87 -5.10 -2.04
C THR A 126 -13.23 -5.67 -0.79
N GLU A 127 -12.07 -5.17 -0.41
CA GLU A 127 -11.41 -5.49 0.86
C GLU A 127 -11.04 -4.22 1.62
N PHE A 128 -10.81 -4.38 2.92
CA PHE A 128 -10.38 -3.31 3.80
C PHE A 128 -9.12 -3.74 4.53
N ILE A 129 -8.06 -2.94 4.41
CA ILE A 129 -6.81 -3.13 5.14
C ILE A 129 -6.78 -2.07 6.24
N LEU A 130 -6.84 -2.49 7.51
CA LEU A 130 -6.89 -1.60 8.66
C LEU A 130 -5.51 -1.46 9.31
N PHE A 131 -5.17 -0.24 9.73
CA PHE A 131 -3.92 0.04 10.42
C PHE A 131 -4.09 1.17 11.44
N VAL A 132 -3.20 1.20 12.43
CA VAL A 132 -3.18 2.22 13.49
C VAL A 132 -1.92 3.04 13.34
N VAL A 133 -2.06 4.37 13.33
CA VAL A 133 -0.95 5.30 13.43
C VAL A 133 -0.84 5.74 14.88
N ASN A 134 0.31 5.45 15.50
CA ASN A 134 0.60 5.83 16.86
C ASN A 134 1.38 7.16 16.89
N PRO A 135 1.28 7.96 17.98
CA PRO A 135 2.12 9.13 18.16
C PRO A 135 3.60 8.76 18.08
N GLY A 136 4.39 9.56 17.36
CA GLY A 136 5.85 9.47 17.39
C GLY A 136 6.41 9.93 18.74
N ASN A 137 7.67 9.55 19.03
CA ASN A 137 8.38 10.11 20.17
C ASN A 137 8.50 11.64 20.00
N PRO A 138 8.37 12.44 21.08
CA PRO A 138 8.68 13.86 21.01
C PRO A 138 10.10 14.09 20.51
N PRO A 139 10.39 15.20 19.79
CA PRO A 139 11.76 15.57 19.48
C PRO A 139 12.59 15.63 20.77
N GLY A 140 13.79 15.05 20.77
CA GLY A 140 14.72 15.20 21.89
C GLY A 140 15.03 16.66 22.13
N GLY A 141 15.01 17.09 23.39
CA GLY A 141 15.33 18.46 23.82
C GLY A 141 16.82 18.76 23.81
#